data_AF-A0A9P4UCJ9-F1
#
_entry.id   AF-A0A9P4UCJ9-F1
#
_cell.length_a   1.000
_cell.length_b   1.000
_cell.length_c   1.000
_cell.angle_alpha   90.00
_cell.angle_beta   90.00
_cell.angle_gamma   90.00
#
_symmetry.space_group_name_H-M   'P 1'
#
loop_
_entity.id
_entity.type
_entity.pdbx_description
1 polymer ?
#
loop_
_entity_poly.entity_id
_entity_poly.type
_entity_poly.pdbx_seq_one_letter_code
_entity_poly.pdbx_strand_id
1 'polypeptide(L)'
;QLLARLLGRAPKSDLPPFNFALNRHKAKKHWPPNLRVLTEKQQFRFERKFKRRLRLKSIKPQWQKWTKIVQWNLIGFVVVYGVLFHDFAKDSMNPRPGEQPFKTLREKMWGIWDGMWTHTSTA
;
A
#
# COMPACT_ATOMS: atom_id res chain seq x y z
N GLN A 1 -17.85 8.57 -1.21
CA GLN A 1 -17.46 7.54 -0.23
C GLN A 1 -15.97 7.16 -0.28
N LEU A 2 -15.33 7.12 -1.46
CA LEU A 2 -13.91 6.74 -1.63
C LEU A 2 -12.92 7.77 -1.03
N LEU A 3 -13.19 9.07 -1.20
CA LEU A 3 -12.37 10.16 -0.62
C LEU A 3 -12.36 10.16 0.92
N ALA A 4 -13.48 9.84 1.57
CA ALA A 4 -13.57 9.76 3.03
C ALA A 4 -12.71 8.61 3.61
N ARG A 5 -12.56 7.50 2.86
CA ARG A 5 -11.68 6.38 3.23
C ARG A 5 -10.21 6.73 3.10
N LEU A 6 -9.82 7.51 2.10
CA LEU A 6 -8.44 7.99 1.92
C LEU A 6 -8.01 8.97 3.02
N LEU A 7 -8.95 9.78 3.53
CA LEU A 7 -8.70 10.73 4.63
C LEU A 7 -8.84 10.10 6.04
N GLY A 8 -8.95 8.78 6.14
CA GLY A 8 -8.93 8.04 7.41
C GLY A 8 -10.19 8.18 8.29
N ARG A 9 -11.25 8.84 7.81
CA ARG A 9 -12.54 8.88 8.50
C ARG A 9 -13.38 7.68 8.06
N ALA A 10 -13.26 6.58 8.80
CA ALA A 10 -14.22 5.49 8.68
C ALA A 10 -15.63 6.01 9.02
N PRO A 11 -16.67 5.69 8.21
CA PRO A 11 -18.04 6.03 8.57
C PRO A 11 -18.39 5.36 9.90
N LYS A 12 -19.01 6.10 10.81
CA LYS A 12 -19.57 5.53 12.04
C LYS A 12 -20.64 4.52 11.61
N SER A 13 -20.59 3.29 12.11
CA SER A 13 -21.60 2.29 11.80
C SER A 13 -22.93 2.70 12.46
N ASP A 14 -24.01 2.80 11.69
CA ASP A 14 -25.39 3.03 12.18
C ASP A 14 -26.01 1.79 12.86
N LEU A 15 -25.20 0.78 13.17
CA LEU A 15 -25.67 -0.43 13.82
C LEU A 15 -25.94 -0.15 15.31
N PRO A 16 -27.07 -0.63 15.85
CA PRO A 16 -27.32 -0.54 17.29
C PRO A 16 -26.21 -1.28 18.06
N PRO A 17 -25.92 -0.86 19.30
CA PRO A 17 -24.90 -1.52 20.12
C PRO A 17 -25.21 -3.01 20.27
N PHE A 18 -24.19 -3.85 20.15
CA PHE A 18 -24.35 -5.30 20.19
C PHE A 18 -24.93 -5.75 21.54
N ASN A 19 -26.13 -6.35 21.51
CA ASN A 19 -26.78 -6.86 22.71
C ASN A 19 -26.24 -8.26 23.04
N PHE A 20 -25.35 -8.35 24.03
CA PHE A 20 -24.75 -9.60 24.48
C PHE A 20 -25.77 -10.64 25.00
N ALA A 21 -26.96 -10.21 25.47
CA ALA A 21 -27.98 -11.11 26.00
C ALA A 21 -28.65 -11.96 24.92
N LEU A 22 -28.75 -11.43 23.69
CA LEU A 22 -29.38 -12.06 22.53
C LEU A 22 -28.41 -12.97 21.74
N ASN A 23 -27.15 -13.07 22.15
CA ASN A 23 -26.17 -13.88 21.44
C ASN A 23 -26.45 -15.38 21.63
N ARG A 24 -26.74 -16.08 20.53
CA ARG A 24 -26.94 -17.54 20.47
C ARG A 24 -25.74 -18.33 21.04
N HIS A 25 -24.54 -17.81 20.84
CA HIS A 25 -23.31 -18.43 21.33
C HIS A 25 -22.72 -17.58 22.46
N LYS A 26 -23.25 -17.75 23.67
CA LYS A 26 -22.80 -17.02 24.86
C LYS A 26 -21.38 -17.44 25.24
N ALA A 27 -20.51 -16.46 25.48
CA ALA A 27 -19.17 -16.73 25.98
C ALA A 27 -19.27 -17.29 27.42
N LYS A 28 -18.65 -18.44 27.69
CA LYS A 28 -18.62 -19.06 29.03
C LYS A 28 -17.93 -18.16 30.07
N LYS A 29 -17.03 -17.28 29.62
CA LYS A 29 -16.29 -16.33 30.45
C LYS A 29 -16.46 -14.94 29.87
N HIS A 30 -16.86 -13.98 30.71
CA HIS A 30 -16.95 -12.58 30.33
C HIS A 30 -15.55 -12.05 29.97
N TRP A 31 -15.44 -11.41 28.81
CA TRP A 31 -14.26 -10.67 28.39
C TRP A 31 -14.63 -9.19 28.27
N PRO A 32 -13.76 -8.25 28.68
CA PRO A 32 -12.46 -8.42 29.34
C PRO A 32 -12.61 -8.85 30.81
N PRO A 33 -11.60 -9.54 31.38
CA PRO A 33 -11.54 -9.77 32.82
C PRO A 33 -11.32 -8.45 33.55
N ASN A 34 -11.91 -8.30 34.74
CA ASN A 34 -11.61 -7.17 35.62
C ASN A 34 -10.16 -7.26 36.11
N LEU A 35 -9.26 -6.51 35.47
CA LEU A 35 -7.81 -6.56 35.76
C LEU A 35 -7.48 -6.12 37.20
N ARG A 36 -8.32 -5.25 37.79
CA ARG A 36 -8.14 -4.72 39.16
C ARG A 36 -8.35 -5.74 40.26
N VAL A 37 -9.12 -6.80 40.00
CA VAL A 37 -9.43 -7.86 40.99
C VAL A 37 -8.35 -8.95 40.99
N LEU A 38 -7.45 -8.91 40.00
CA LEU A 38 -6.47 -9.95 39.75
C LEU A 38 -5.18 -9.72 40.55
N THR A 39 -4.54 -10.77 41.06
CA THR A 39 -3.22 -10.67 41.70
C THR A 39 -2.19 -10.11 40.70
N GLU A 40 -1.21 -9.33 41.16
CA GLU A 40 -0.14 -8.74 40.32
C GLU A 40 0.55 -9.76 39.42
N LYS A 41 0.85 -10.96 39.95
CA LYS A 41 1.44 -12.07 39.18
C LYS A 41 0.56 -12.48 38.00
N GLN A 42 -0.76 -12.48 38.18
CA GLN A 42 -1.72 -12.80 37.12
C GLN A 42 -1.85 -11.64 36.13
N GLN A 43 -1.86 -10.39 36.60
CA GLN A 43 -1.86 -9.19 35.75
C GLN A 43 -0.63 -9.18 34.82
N PHE A 44 0.56 -9.41 35.37
CA PHE A 44 1.81 -9.48 34.60
C PHE A 44 1.78 -10.58 33.52
N ARG A 45 1.19 -11.75 33.82
CA ARG A 45 1.00 -12.82 32.82
C ARG A 45 0.08 -12.40 31.67
N PHE A 46 -1.00 -11.69 31.97
CA PHE A 46 -1.90 -11.16 30.94
C PHE A 46 -1.23 -10.08 30.10
N GLU A 47 -0.52 -9.16 30.73
CA GLU A 47 0.24 -8.12 30.04
C GLU A 47 1.30 -8.72 29.11
N ARG A 48 2.08 -9.68 29.59
CA ARG A 48 3.08 -10.39 28.77
C ARG A 48 2.44 -11.11 27.58
N LYS A 49 1.29 -11.78 27.79
CA LYS A 49 0.53 -12.44 26.71
C LYS A 49 0.01 -11.41 25.70
N PHE A 50 -0.49 -10.28 26.17
CA PHE A 50 -1.00 -9.20 25.34
C PHE A 50 0.13 -8.59 24.47
N LYS A 51 1.25 -8.21 25.09
CA LYS A 51 2.43 -7.67 24.39
C LYS A 51 2.98 -8.64 23.34
N ARG A 52 3.02 -9.95 23.63
CA ARG A 52 3.40 -10.99 22.66
C ARG A 52 2.45 -11.05 21.47
N ARG A 53 1.15 -11.04 21.72
CA ARG A 53 0.13 -11.05 20.65
C ARG A 53 0.15 -9.77 19.82
N LEU A 54 0.36 -8.62 20.46
CA LEU A 54 0.56 -7.35 19.76
C LEU A 54 1.79 -7.42 18.85
N ARG A 55 2.91 -7.93 19.35
CA ARG A 55 4.13 -8.13 18.55
C ARG A 55 3.86 -9.06 17.37
N LEU A 56 3.18 -10.18 17.58
CA LEU A 56 2.83 -11.11 16.49
C LEU A 56 1.90 -10.46 15.46
N LYS A 57 0.92 -9.67 15.90
CA LYS A 57 0.02 -8.91 15.01
C LYS A 57 0.74 -7.76 14.30
N SER A 58 1.76 -7.18 14.93
CA SER A 58 2.56 -6.09 14.37
C SER A 58 3.66 -6.58 13.43
N ILE A 59 4.04 -7.86 13.47
CA ILE A 59 4.85 -8.52 12.43
C ILE A 59 3.95 -8.63 11.19
N LYS A 60 3.82 -7.51 10.48
CA LYS A 60 3.25 -7.48 9.14
C LYS A 60 4.12 -8.36 8.25
N PRO A 61 3.55 -9.10 7.27
CA PRO A 61 4.32 -9.93 6.35
C PRO A 61 5.25 -9.03 5.52
N GLN A 62 6.51 -8.88 5.96
CA GLN A 62 7.48 -8.00 5.32
C GLN A 62 7.76 -8.48 3.88
N TRP A 63 7.81 -9.79 3.68
CA TRP A 63 7.96 -10.39 2.36
C TRP A 63 6.89 -9.94 1.37
N GLN A 64 5.62 -9.91 1.79
CA GLN A 64 4.51 -9.46 0.95
C GLN A 64 4.59 -7.96 0.63
N LYS A 65 5.14 -7.15 1.54
CA LYS A 65 5.39 -5.72 1.28
C LYS A 65 6.49 -5.55 0.24
N TRP A 66 7.62 -6.24 0.40
CA TRP A 66 8.76 -6.13 -0.51
C TRP A 66 8.46 -6.66 -1.90
N THR A 67 7.82 -7.82 -2.01
CA THR A 67 7.39 -8.37 -3.30
C THR A 67 6.45 -7.43 -4.04
N LYS A 68 5.48 -6.80 -3.36
CA LYS A 68 4.63 -5.77 -3.98
C LYS A 68 5.43 -4.56 -4.46
N ILE A 69 6.38 -4.07 -3.67
CA ILE A 69 7.25 -2.97 -4.08
C ILE A 69 8.03 -3.37 -5.34
N VAL A 70 8.63 -4.56 -5.37
CA VAL A 70 9.38 -5.07 -6.52
C VAL A 70 8.47 -5.24 -7.74
N GLN A 71 7.25 -5.76 -7.58
CA GLN A 71 6.28 -5.90 -8.66
C GLN A 71 5.92 -4.53 -9.27
N TRP A 72 5.60 -3.53 -8.45
CA TRP A 72 5.29 -2.19 -8.93
C TRP A 72 6.52 -1.50 -9.56
N ASN A 73 7.73 -1.75 -9.03
CA ASN A 73 8.96 -1.26 -9.66
C ASN A 73 9.21 -1.92 -11.02
N LEU A 74 9.00 -3.22 -11.15
CA LEU A 74 9.15 -3.93 -12.42
C LEU A 74 8.13 -3.44 -13.46
N ILE A 75 6.86 -3.31 -13.06
CA ILE A 75 5.81 -2.75 -13.93
C ILE A 75 6.19 -1.32 -14.34
N GLY A 76 6.59 -0.48 -13.40
CA GLY A 76 7.02 0.89 -13.67
C GLY A 76 8.22 0.94 -14.61
N PHE A 77 9.22 0.08 -14.39
CA PHE A 77 10.40 -0.03 -15.24
C PHE A 77 10.04 -0.41 -16.68
N VAL A 78 9.21 -1.43 -16.88
CA VAL A 78 8.78 -1.86 -18.21
C VAL A 78 7.97 -0.76 -18.91
N VAL A 79 7.09 -0.05 -18.19
CA VAL A 79 6.31 1.07 -18.75
C VAL A 79 7.23 2.23 -19.14
N VAL A 80 8.15 2.64 -18.27
CA VAL A 80 9.12 3.71 -18.53
C VAL A 80 9.99 3.36 -19.73
N TYR A 81 10.53 2.13 -19.76
CA TYR A 81 11.31 1.63 -20.88
C TYR A 81 10.50 1.62 -22.18
N GLY A 82 9.28 1.07 -22.15
CA GLY A 82 8.39 1.01 -23.31
C GLY A 82 8.10 2.39 -23.88
N VAL A 83 7.70 3.35 -23.05
CA VAL A 83 7.30 4.69 -23.52
C VAL A 83 8.48 5.56 -23.95
N LEU A 84 9.62 5.47 -23.24
CA LEU A 84 10.72 6.43 -23.38
C LEU A 84 11.98 5.88 -24.03
N PHE A 85 12.13 4.56 -24.14
CA PHE A 85 13.37 3.92 -24.61
C PHE A 85 13.15 2.96 -25.79
N HIS A 86 12.05 2.22 -25.80
CA HIS A 86 11.78 1.20 -26.81
C HIS A 86 11.54 1.78 -28.21
N ASP A 87 12.10 1.13 -29.23
CA ASP A 87 11.96 1.51 -30.64
C ASP A 87 10.93 0.61 -31.33
N PHE A 88 9.66 0.99 -31.26
CA PHE A 88 8.57 0.24 -31.88
C PHE A 88 8.58 0.27 -33.41
N ALA A 89 9.33 1.17 -34.07
CA ALA A 89 9.37 1.19 -35.53
C ALA A 89 10.10 -0.02 -36.11
N LYS A 90 10.99 -0.65 -35.33
CA LYS A 90 11.75 -1.85 -35.70
C LYS A 90 11.20 -3.14 -35.09
N ASP A 91 10.08 -3.05 -34.38
CA ASP A 91 9.42 -4.21 -33.79
C ASP A 91 8.64 -4.97 -34.87
N SER A 92 8.86 -6.29 -34.93
CA SER A 92 8.15 -7.17 -35.87
C SER A 92 6.67 -7.30 -35.53
N MET A 93 6.27 -7.00 -34.29
CA MET A 93 4.88 -7.08 -33.82
C MET A 93 4.11 -5.76 -33.93
N ASN A 94 4.68 -4.73 -34.56
CA ASN A 94 4.01 -3.43 -34.70
C ASN A 94 2.92 -3.50 -35.81
N PRO A 95 1.64 -3.20 -35.50
CA PRO A 95 0.57 -3.18 -36.50
C PRO A 95 0.71 -2.08 -37.56
N ARG A 96 1.55 -1.05 -37.31
CA ARG A 96 1.85 0.05 -38.25
C ARG A 96 3.36 0.18 -38.44
N PRO A 97 3.95 -0.58 -39.37
CA PRO A 97 5.40 -0.61 -39.56
C PRO A 97 5.92 0.80 -39.91
N GLY A 98 6.98 1.23 -39.22
CA GLY A 98 7.63 2.54 -39.41
C GLY A 98 7.10 3.69 -38.54
N GLU A 99 5.93 3.56 -37.91
CA GLU A 99 5.44 4.57 -36.96
C GLU A 99 5.95 4.30 -35.54
N GLN A 100 6.56 5.32 -34.90
CA GLN A 100 6.92 5.27 -33.48
C GLN A 100 5.82 5.90 -32.61
N PRO A 101 5.10 5.11 -31.79
CA PRO A 101 4.17 5.65 -30.82
C PRO A 101 4.93 6.42 -29.73
N PHE A 102 4.26 7.40 -29.11
CA PHE A 102 4.81 8.27 -28.05
C PHE A 102 6.01 9.14 -28.43
N LYS A 103 6.37 9.26 -29.72
CA LYS A 103 7.47 10.12 -30.19
C LYS A 103 7.37 11.57 -29.66
N THR A 104 6.19 12.19 -29.77
CA THR A 104 5.95 13.56 -29.28
C THR A 104 6.14 13.69 -27.76
N LEU A 105 5.72 12.69 -27.00
CA LEU A 105 5.88 12.68 -25.54
C LEU A 105 7.36 12.55 -25.16
N ARG A 106 8.08 11.69 -25.87
CA ARG A 106 9.50 11.42 -25.69
C ARG A 106 10.34 12.67 -26.00
N GLU A 107 10.11 13.31 -27.13
CA GLU A 107 10.78 14.55 -27.53
C GLU A 107 10.54 15.68 -26.51
N LYS A 108 9.29 15.85 -26.05
CA LYS A 108 8.97 16.85 -25.02
C LYS A 108 9.70 16.58 -23.70
N MET A 109 9.73 15.32 -23.26
CA MET A 109 10.40 14.95 -22.02
C MET A 109 11.92 15.16 -22.12
N TRP A 110 12.55 14.70 -23.22
CA TRP A 110 13.98 14.88 -23.42
C TRP A 110 14.35 16.35 -23.64
N GLY A 111 13.51 17.16 -24.28
CA GLY A 111 13.73 18.60 -24.38
C GLY A 111 13.67 19.32 -23.03
N ILE A 112 12.74 18.92 -22.15
CA ILE A 112 12.69 19.43 -20.77
C ILE A 112 13.92 18.97 -19.98
N TRP A 113 14.33 17.71 -20.14
CA TRP A 113 15.52 17.17 -19.48
C TRP A 113 16.79 17.89 -19.95
N ASP A 114 16.98 18.04 -21.25
CA ASP A 114 18.12 18.75 -21.83
C ASP A 114 18.15 20.21 -21.37
N GLY A 115 17.02 20.91 -21.36
CA GLY A 115 16.92 22.27 -20.84
C GLY A 115 17.17 22.42 -19.34
N MET A 116 17.04 21.35 -18.55
CA MET A 116 17.40 21.35 -17.12
C MET A 116 18.90 21.16 -16.89
N TRP A 117 19.59 20.43 -17.78
CA TRP A 117 21.02 20.13 -17.63
C TRP A 117 21.92 21.07 -18.44
N THR A 118 21.40 21.69 -19.49
CA THR A 118 22.11 22.70 -20.28
C THR A 118 21.79 24.09 -19.73
N HIS A 119 22.50 24.47 -18.66
CA HIS A 119 22.58 25.89 -18.31
C HIS A 119 23.36 26.60 -19.41
N THR A 120 22.67 27.32 -20.30
CA THR A 120 23.32 28.36 -21.09
C THR A 120 23.77 29.45 -20.12
N SER A 121 24.98 29.33 -19.60
CA SER A 121 25.71 30.43 -18.98
C SER A 121 26.21 31.33 -20.12
N THR A 122 25.31 32.07 -20.75
CA THR A 122 25.68 33.09 -21.73
C THR A 122 25.78 34.42 -20.98
N ALA A 123 27.01 34.76 -20.59
CA ALA A 123 27.43 36.14 -20.38
C ALA A 123 27.65 36.82 -21.74
#